data_AF-A0A2M9IE13-F1
#
_entry.id   AF-A0A2M9IE13-F1
#
_cell.length_a   1.000
_cell.length_b   1.000
_cell.length_c   1.000
_cell.angle_alpha   90.00
_cell.angle_beta   90.00
_cell.angle_gamma   90.00
#
_symmetry.space_group_name_H-M   'P 1'
#
loop_
_entity.id
_entity.type
_entity.pdbx_description
1 polymer ?
#
loop_
_entity_poly.entity_id
_entity_poly.type
_entity_poly.pdbx_seq_one_letter_code
_entity_poly.pdbx_strand_id
1 'polypeptide(L)' 'MTDVVHSDELLRRIQRARACAVQEERRWRDRRDTLGATDPDAAREAAVRVLSYEAVLRVLDEILVPGRHPDRS' A
#
# COMPACT_ATOMS: atom_id res chain seq x y z
N MET A 1 -20.55 -25.02 0.23
CA MET A 1 -20.32 -24.43 1.57
C MET A 1 -19.61 -23.12 1.35
N THR A 2 -20.34 -21.99 1.34
CA THR A 2 -19.70 -20.67 1.41
C THR A 2 -19.08 -20.57 2.80
N ASP A 3 -17.76 -20.63 2.85
CA ASP A 3 -17.00 -20.46 4.08
C ASP A 3 -17.28 -19.03 4.57
N VAL A 4 -18.20 -18.90 5.53
CA VAL A 4 -18.59 -17.60 6.08
C VAL A 4 -17.38 -17.11 6.86
N VAL A 5 -16.57 -16.28 6.21
CA VAL A 5 -15.41 -15.65 6.84
C VAL A 5 -15.94 -14.77 7.97
N HIS A 6 -15.59 -15.12 9.21
CA HIS A 6 -15.88 -14.28 10.36
C HIS A 6 -15.26 -12.89 10.15
N SER A 7 -15.98 -11.84 10.53
CA SER A 7 -15.53 -10.44 10.35
C SER A 7 -14.13 -10.19 10.91
N ASP A 8 -13.74 -10.88 11.98
CA ASP A 8 -12.39 -10.83 12.56
C ASP A 8 -11.31 -11.37 11.62
N GLU A 9 -11.62 -12.43 10.87
CA GLU A 9 -10.70 -13.00 9.89
C GLU A 9 -10.53 -12.08 8.68
N LEU A 10 -11.61 -11.41 8.25
CA LEU A 10 -11.52 -10.38 7.22
C LEU A 10 -10.66 -9.21 7.71
N LEU A 11 -10.88 -8.73 8.94
CA LEU A 11 -10.09 -7.67 9.55
C LEU A 11 -8.61 -8.05 9.66
N ARG A 12 -8.29 -9.27 10.11
CA ARG A 12 -6.91 -9.77 10.17
C ARG A 12 -6.25 -9.79 8.79
N ARG A 13 -6.95 -10.24 7.75
CA ARG A 13 -6.42 -10.26 6.38
C ARG A 13 -6.16 -8.85 5.85
N ILE A 14 -7.07 -7.91 6.10
CA ILE A 14 -6.91 -6.50 5.70
C ILE A 14 -5.71 -5.87 6.43
N GLN A 15 -5.60 -6.07 7.74
CA GLN A 15 -4.46 -5.56 8.52
C GLN A 15 -3.14 -6.16 8.05
N ARG A 16 -3.11 -7.46 7.71
CA ARG A 16 -1.93 -8.12 7.14
C ARG A 16 -1.58 -7.54 5.77
N ALA A 17 -2.57 -7.33 4.89
CA ALA A 17 -2.36 -6.71 3.59
C ALA A 17 -1.80 -5.29 3.73
N ARG A 18 -2.32 -4.51 4.69
CA ARG A 18 -1.82 -3.17 5.02
C ARG A 18 -0.37 -3.21 5.50
N ALA A 19 -0.03 -4.10 6.41
CA ALA A 19 1.34 -4.26 6.91
C ALA A 19 2.32 -4.68 5.79
N CYS A 20 1.86 -5.49 4.84
CA CYS A 20 2.63 -5.85 3.64
C CYS A 20 2.85 -4.62 2.74
N ALA A 21 1.78 -3.86 2.45
CA ALA A 21 1.86 -2.67 1.62
C ALA A 21 2.78 -1.59 2.21
N VAL A 22 2.77 -1.38 3.54
CA VAL A 22 3.72 -0.47 4.21
C VAL A 22 5.18 -0.92 4.03
N GLN A 23 5.45 -2.22 4.15
CA GLN A 23 6.81 -2.74 4.00
C GLN A 23 7.32 -2.59 2.56
N GLU A 24 6.49 -2.93 1.57
CA GLU A 24 6.86 -2.79 0.17
C GLU A 24 7.01 -1.32 -0.23
N GLU A 25 6.11 -0.43 0.21
CA GLU A 25 6.21 1.02 -0.01
C GLU A 25 7.60 1.54 0.45
N ARG A 26 7.98 1.25 1.70
CA ARG A 26 9.30 1.63 2.25
C ARG A 26 10.45 1.04 1.45
N ARG A 27 10.39 -0.24 1.11
CA ARG A 27 11.42 -0.92 0.30
C ARG A 27 11.62 -0.24 -1.06
N TRP A 28 10.53 0.12 -1.73
CA TRP A 28 10.61 0.80 -3.03
C TRP A 28 11.06 2.25 -2.91
N ARG A 29 10.72 2.94 -1.81
CA ARG A 29 11.25 4.28 -1.51
C ARG A 29 12.77 4.24 -1.31
N ASP A 30 13.27 3.33 -0.46
CA ASP A 30 14.72 3.14 -0.24
C ASP A 30 15.44 2.76 -1.55
N ARG A 31 14.82 1.90 -2.37
CA ARG A 31 15.38 1.50 -3.66
C ARG A 31 15.41 2.65 -4.66
N ARG A 32 14.37 3.49 -4.71
CA ARG A 32 14.36 4.70 -5.56
C ARG A 32 15.50 5.64 -5.18
N ASP A 33 15.68 5.86 -3.88
CA ASP A 33 16.65 6.82 -3.36
C ASP A 33 18.10 6.34 -3.58
N THR A 34 18.33 5.02 -3.63
CA THR A 34 19.63 4.42 -3.98
C THR A 34 19.91 4.37 -5.50
N LEU A 35 18.88 4.20 -6.32
CA LEU A 35 19.02 4.13 -7.78
C LEU A 35 19.27 5.51 -8.43
N GLY A 36 18.63 6.56 -7.91
CA GLY A 36 18.93 7.97 -8.15
C GLY A 36 19.53 8.30 -9.53
N ALA A 37 20.72 8.90 -9.53
CA ALA A 37 21.42 9.32 -10.76
C ALA A 37 22.08 8.18 -11.54
N THR A 38 22.19 7.00 -10.96
CA THR A 38 22.89 5.84 -11.55
C THR A 38 21.99 5.12 -12.55
N ASP A 39 20.68 5.09 -12.30
CA ASP A 39 19.68 4.51 -13.19
C ASP A 39 18.34 5.27 -13.06
N PRO A 40 18.15 6.33 -13.88
CA PRO A 40 16.94 7.15 -13.86
C PRO A 40 15.65 6.39 -14.20
N ASP A 41 15.74 5.39 -15.08
CA ASP A 41 14.58 4.61 -15.50
C ASP A 41 14.12 3.67 -14.39
N ALA A 42 15.05 2.96 -13.74
CA ALA A 42 14.74 2.12 -12.60
C ALA A 42 14.27 2.96 -11.39
N ALA A 43 14.78 4.18 -11.21
CA ALA A 43 14.28 5.12 -10.20
C ALA A 43 12.83 5.53 -10.50
N ARG A 44 12.48 5.78 -11.76
CA ARG A 44 11.09 6.08 -12.17
C ARG A 44 10.15 4.91 -11.92
N GLU A 45 10.56 3.69 -12.24
CA GLU A 45 9.78 2.50 -11.92
C GLU A 45 9.55 2.33 -10.41
N ALA A 46 10.58 2.55 -9.61
CA ALA A 46 10.48 2.50 -8.16
C ALA A 46 9.49 3.56 -7.62
N ALA A 47 9.49 4.77 -8.20
CA ALA A 47 8.53 5.82 -7.86
C ALA A 47 7.08 5.41 -8.18
N VAL A 48 6.83 4.77 -9.33
CA VAL A 48 5.49 4.25 -9.67
C VAL A 48 5.03 3.18 -8.67
N ARG A 49 5.94 2.30 -8.25
CA ARG A 49 5.61 1.28 -7.24
C ARG A 49 5.29 1.92 -5.88
N VAL A 50 6.03 2.94 -5.45
CA VAL A 50 5.70 3.71 -4.22
C VAL A 50 4.28 4.28 -4.29
N LEU A 51 3.95 5.00 -5.37
CA LEU A 51 2.61 5.57 -5.55
C LEU A 51 1.50 4.50 -5.56
N SER A 52 1.81 3.33 -6.12
CA SER A 52 0.86 2.21 -6.16
C SER A 52 0.54 1.69 -4.76
N TYR A 53 1.56 1.48 -3.92
CA TYR A 53 1.35 1.06 -2.54
C TYR A 53 0.70 2.15 -1.69
N GLU A 54 1.02 3.42 -1.91
CA GLU A 54 0.32 4.54 -1.25
C GLU A 54 -1.19 4.57 -1.58
N ALA A 55 -1.55 4.32 -2.83
CA ALA A 55 -2.96 4.21 -3.24
C ALA A 55 -3.66 3.03 -2.57
N VAL A 56 -3.03 1.86 -2.53
CA VAL A 56 -3.55 0.68 -1.82
C VAL A 56 -3.74 0.98 -0.33
N LEU A 57 -2.74 1.59 0.32
CA LEU A 57 -2.82 1.96 1.73
C LEU A 57 -4.00 2.89 1.99
N ARG A 58 -4.25 3.88 1.13
CA ARG A 58 -5.40 4.79 1.25
C ARG A 58 -6.73 4.05 1.22
N VAL A 59 -6.90 3.10 0.29
CA VAL A 59 -8.12 2.30 0.18
C VAL A 59 -8.30 1.42 1.42
N LEU A 60 -7.25 0.73 1.87
CA LEU A 60 -7.30 -0.10 3.07
C LEU A 60 -7.59 0.73 4.32
N ASP A 61 -7.01 1.92 4.42
CA ASP A 61 -7.22 2.86 5.51
C ASP A 61 -8.67 3.35 5.56
N GLU A 62 -9.29 3.62 4.42
CA GLU A 62 -10.71 4.01 4.32
C GLU A 62 -11.64 2.85 4.68
N ILE A 63 -11.31 1.60 4.29
CA ILE A 63 -12.07 0.41 4.69
C ILE A 63 -12.00 0.21 6.21
N LEU A 64 -10.83 0.43 6.82
CA LEU A 64 -10.62 0.25 8.26
C LEU A 64 -11.18 1.41 9.09
N VAL A 65 -11.08 2.63 8.57
CA VAL A 65 -11.48 3.87 9.22
C VAL A 65 -12.19 4.74 8.18
N PRO A 66 -13.50 4.54 7.98
CA PRO A 66 -14.27 5.35 7.05
C PRO A 66 -14.19 6.85 7.40
N GLY A 67 -14.03 7.70 6.38
CA GLY A 67 -13.87 9.14 6.52
C GLY A 67 -12.47 9.61 6.90
N ARG A 68 -11.47 8.71 6.97
CA ARG A 68 -10.08 9.09 7.27
C ARG A 68 -9.46 9.90 6.14
N HIS A 69 -9.87 9.64 4.91
CA HIS A 69 -9.46 10.42 3.76
C HIS A 69 -10.63 11.28 3.29
N PRO A 70 -10.62 12.61 3.52
CA PRO A 70 -11.65 13.46 2.94
C PRO A 70 -11.61 13.30 1.43
N ASP A 71 -12.77 13.02 0.85
CA ASP A 71 -12.94 12.93 -0.59
C ASP A 71 -12.35 14.20 -1.22
N ARG A 72 -11.30 14.02 -2.05
CA ARG A 72 -10.78 15.12 -2.87
C ARG A 72 -11.60 15.13 -4.16
N SER A 73 -12.87 15.50 -4.02
CA SER A 73 -13.78 15.83 -5.11
C SER A 73 -13.77 17.33 -5.35
#